data_AF-A0A836F643-F1
#
_entry.id   AF-A0A836F643-F1
#
_cell.length_a   1.000
_cell.length_b   1.000
_cell.length_c   1.000
_cell.angle_alpha   90.00
_cell.angle_beta   90.00
_cell.angle_gamma   90.00
#
_symmetry.space_group_name_H-M   'P 1'
#
loop_
_entity.id
_entity.type
_entity.pdbx_description
1 polymer ?
#
loop_
_entity_poly.entity_id
_entity_poly.type
_entity_poly.pdbx_seq_one_letter_code
_entity_poly.pdbx_strand_id
1 'polypeptide(L)'
;MKVVNLNPIQWVNYNVTPKKLKLSNTGYTVMLSATWREEEPYLYGGPFVSSYVFSQLHFHWGKTDMDGSEHHVDGGSMPMELHAVHYKSDYGTQIAALRQHDGVTILVYLFQIYFRNIAEFRTLCDEHKMPILTNRQPLQDRDNRNVFHVCPSGSRYATLLPISRDSDDKYIRDINK
;
A
#
# COMPACT_ATOMS: atom_id res chain seq x y z
N MET A 1 20.56 11.24 2.59
CA MET A 1 19.50 10.69 1.71
C MET A 1 20.06 10.67 0.29
N LYS A 2 20.17 9.50 -0.36
CA LYS A 2 20.60 9.41 -1.77
C LYS A 2 19.35 9.51 -2.64
N VAL A 3 19.31 10.47 -3.54
CA VAL A 3 18.23 10.58 -4.54
C VAL A 3 18.62 9.70 -5.72
N VAL A 4 17.71 8.85 -6.15
CA VAL A 4 17.90 7.97 -7.32
C VAL A 4 16.78 8.22 -8.31
N ASN A 5 17.12 8.34 -9.59
CA ASN A 5 16.15 8.41 -10.67
C ASN A 5 15.86 6.99 -11.17
N LEU A 6 14.59 6.60 -11.04
CA LEU A 6 14.06 5.35 -11.54
C LEU A 6 13.12 5.64 -12.72
N ASN A 7 12.87 4.62 -13.55
CA ASN A 7 11.83 4.72 -14.57
C ASN A 7 10.46 5.01 -13.91
N PRO A 8 9.48 5.57 -14.64
CA PRO A 8 8.14 5.76 -14.09
C PRO A 8 7.48 4.42 -13.77
N ILE A 9 6.72 4.37 -12.67
CA ILE A 9 5.83 3.24 -12.38
C ILE A 9 4.75 3.21 -13.46
N GLN A 10 4.54 2.05 -14.05
CA GLN A 10 3.51 1.79 -15.05
C GLN A 10 2.29 1.18 -14.36
N TRP A 11 1.12 1.69 -14.72
CA TRP A 11 -0.18 1.29 -14.16
C TRP A 11 -0.98 0.64 -15.28
N VAL A 12 -1.21 -0.67 -15.20
CA VAL A 12 -1.93 -1.41 -16.23
C VAL A 12 -3.31 -1.77 -15.72
N ASN A 13 -4.32 -1.58 -16.57
CA ASN A 13 -5.72 -1.94 -16.34
C ASN A 13 -6.41 -1.26 -15.13
N TYR A 14 -5.80 -0.27 -14.44
CA TYR A 14 -6.46 0.47 -13.35
C TYR A 14 -7.63 1.34 -13.81
N ASN A 15 -7.73 1.63 -15.11
CA ASN A 15 -8.86 2.29 -15.75
C ASN A 15 -9.96 1.31 -16.18
N VAL A 16 -9.77 0.00 -16.01
CA VAL A 16 -10.75 -1.03 -16.38
C VAL A 16 -11.68 -1.30 -15.20
N THR A 17 -12.98 -1.09 -15.42
CA THR A 17 -14.01 -1.31 -14.41
C THR A 17 -14.04 -2.78 -13.97
N PRO A 18 -14.00 -3.08 -12.65
CA PRO A 18 -14.13 -4.44 -12.15
C PRO A 18 -15.47 -5.07 -12.50
N LYS A 19 -15.49 -6.40 -12.68
CA LYS A 19 -16.72 -7.20 -12.85
C LYS A 19 -17.56 -7.20 -11.58
N LYS A 20 -16.91 -7.33 -10.43
CA LYS A 20 -17.54 -7.31 -9.10
C LYS A 20 -16.62 -6.58 -8.14
N LEU A 21 -17.23 -5.83 -7.23
CA LEU A 21 -16.58 -5.17 -6.10
C LEU A 21 -17.26 -5.67 -4.82
N LYS A 22 -16.45 -5.98 -3.80
CA LYS A 22 -16.91 -6.38 -2.49
C LYS A 22 -16.23 -5.50 -1.45
N LEU A 23 -17.04 -4.73 -0.73
CA LEU A 23 -16.62 -4.01 0.47
C LEU A 23 -17.07 -4.82 1.68
N SER A 24 -16.20 -5.00 2.67
CA SER A 24 -16.51 -5.80 3.86
C SER A 24 -15.86 -5.20 5.09
N ASN A 25 -16.64 -5.06 6.16
CA ASN A 25 -16.08 -4.92 7.49
C ASN A 25 -15.63 -6.32 7.94
N THR A 26 -14.33 -6.51 8.16
CA THR A 26 -13.74 -7.79 8.57
C THR A 26 -13.79 -8.03 10.08
N GLY A 27 -14.32 -7.07 10.84
CA GLY A 27 -14.19 -7.00 12.29
C GLY A 27 -12.91 -6.31 12.75
N TYR A 28 -11.96 -6.06 11.84
CA TYR A 28 -10.68 -5.39 12.11
C TYR A 28 -10.45 -4.18 11.21
N THR A 29 -10.92 -4.23 9.97
CA THR A 29 -10.77 -3.17 8.98
C THR A 29 -11.95 -3.17 8.02
N VAL A 30 -12.12 -2.07 7.31
CA VAL A 30 -12.82 -2.12 6.02
C VAL A 30 -11.86 -2.67 4.98
N MET A 31 -12.27 -3.69 4.24
CA MET A 31 -11.50 -4.28 3.14
C MET A 31 -12.33 -4.23 1.87
N LEU A 32 -11.70 -3.81 0.77
CA LEU A 32 -12.25 -3.87 -0.57
C LEU A 32 -11.47 -4.90 -1.38
N SER A 33 -12.20 -5.80 -2.03
CA SER A 33 -11.67 -6.69 -3.06
C SER A 33 -12.51 -6.59 -4.32
N ALA A 34 -11.92 -6.92 -5.46
CA ALA A 34 -12.61 -6.90 -6.73
C ALA A 34 -12.17 -8.06 -7.62
N THR A 35 -12.99 -8.38 -8.62
CA THR A 35 -12.64 -9.35 -9.67
C THR A 35 -12.85 -8.73 -11.03
N TRP A 36 -12.00 -9.08 -11.98
CA TRP A 36 -12.06 -8.61 -13.37
C TRP A 36 -12.55 -9.73 -14.30
N ARG A 37 -12.99 -9.36 -15.50
CA ARG A 37 -13.43 -10.34 -16.51
C ARG A 37 -12.26 -10.97 -17.24
N GLU A 38 -11.25 -10.15 -17.49
CA GLU A 38 -10.04 -10.49 -18.22
C GLU A 38 -8.90 -10.47 -17.21
N GLU A 39 -7.99 -9.51 -17.31
CA GLU A 39 -6.80 -9.40 -16.47
C GLU A 39 -7.02 -8.41 -15.31
N GLU A 40 -6.52 -8.74 -14.12
CA GLU A 40 -6.48 -7.83 -12.98
C GLU A 40 -5.51 -6.65 -13.18
N PRO A 41 -5.72 -5.50 -12.53
CA PRO A 41 -4.77 -4.39 -12.54
C PRO A 41 -3.43 -4.79 -11.93
N TYR A 42 -2.33 -4.27 -12.50
CA TYR A 42 -0.99 -4.52 -11.96
C TYR A 42 -0.03 -3.36 -12.19
N LEU A 43 1.00 -3.33 -11.35
CA LEU A 43 2.09 -2.36 -11.39
C LEU A 43 3.35 -3.03 -11.94
N TYR A 44 4.14 -2.30 -12.73
CA TYR A 44 5.50 -2.69 -13.09
C TYR A 44 6.37 -1.47 -13.38
N GLY A 45 7.67 -1.68 -13.62
CA GLY A 45 8.61 -0.58 -13.84
C GLY A 45 8.98 0.17 -12.55
N GLY A 46 9.69 1.28 -12.68
CA GLY A 46 10.28 1.99 -11.55
C GLY A 46 11.13 1.10 -10.65
N PRO A 47 10.77 0.90 -9.37
CA PRO A 47 11.53 0.07 -8.45
C PRO A 47 11.14 -1.42 -8.51
N PHE A 48 10.14 -1.78 -9.32
CA PHE A 48 9.65 -3.15 -9.38
C PHE A 48 10.45 -3.97 -10.39
N VAL A 49 10.99 -5.11 -9.92
CA VAL A 49 11.73 -6.07 -10.75
C VAL A 49 10.81 -7.00 -11.56
N SER A 50 9.54 -7.10 -11.19
CA SER A 50 8.49 -7.88 -11.86
C SER A 50 7.15 -7.15 -11.78
N SER A 51 6.08 -7.75 -12.31
CA SER A 51 4.72 -7.27 -12.19
C SER A 51 4.15 -7.60 -10.81
N TYR A 52 3.42 -6.65 -10.23
CA TYR A 52 2.72 -6.78 -8.96
C TYR A 52 1.22 -6.58 -9.16
N VAL A 53 0.46 -7.67 -9.06
CA VAL A 53 -0.98 -7.73 -9.33
C VAL A 53 -1.77 -7.24 -8.11
N PHE A 54 -2.74 -6.39 -8.35
CA PHE A 54 -3.65 -5.88 -7.33
C PHE A 54 -4.41 -7.02 -6.66
N SER A 55 -4.46 -7.02 -5.32
CA SER A 55 -5.24 -7.98 -4.54
C SER A 55 -6.40 -7.31 -3.80
N GLN A 56 -6.11 -6.32 -2.96
CA GLN A 56 -7.09 -5.71 -2.08
C GLN A 56 -6.69 -4.30 -1.65
N LEU A 57 -7.68 -3.56 -1.16
CA LEU A 57 -7.48 -2.37 -0.35
C LEU A 57 -7.96 -2.60 1.09
N HIS A 58 -7.28 -1.98 2.05
CA HIS A 58 -7.79 -1.87 3.42
C HIS A 58 -7.38 -0.54 4.05
N PHE A 59 -8.03 -0.20 5.16
CA PHE A 59 -7.95 1.12 5.77
C PHE A 59 -7.49 1.00 7.23
N HIS A 60 -6.64 1.92 7.64
CA HIS A 60 -6.26 2.14 9.02
C HIS A 60 -6.79 3.49 9.48
N TRP A 61 -7.34 3.51 10.68
CA TRP A 61 -7.78 4.71 11.36
C TRP A 61 -7.49 4.61 12.85
N GLY A 62 -7.59 5.75 13.51
CA GLY A 62 -7.31 5.88 14.93
C GLY A 62 -8.41 6.64 15.66
N LYS A 63 -8.29 6.65 16.99
CA LYS A 63 -9.29 7.26 17.87
C LYS A 63 -9.37 8.77 17.69
N THR A 64 -8.27 9.39 17.27
CA THR A 64 -8.17 10.82 17.02
C THR A 64 -7.61 11.09 15.63
N ASP A 65 -7.76 12.33 15.17
CA ASP A 65 -7.33 12.75 13.84
C ASP A 65 -5.80 12.91 13.75
N MET A 66 -5.11 12.79 14.90
CA MET A 66 -3.65 12.89 15.03
C MET A 66 -3.00 11.53 15.24
N ASP A 67 -3.73 10.43 15.08
CA ASP A 67 -3.28 9.10 15.51
C ASP A 67 -3.84 7.95 14.65
N GLY A 68 -4.11 8.20 13.38
CA GLY A 68 -4.82 7.26 12.51
C GLY A 68 -3.97 6.49 11.52
N SER A 69 -2.94 7.13 10.97
CA SER A 69 -1.98 6.48 10.08
C SER A 69 -0.94 5.70 10.87
N GLU A 70 -0.45 4.62 10.28
CA GLU A 70 0.69 3.86 10.78
C GLU A 70 1.99 4.63 10.45
N HIS A 71 2.06 5.17 9.24
CA HIS A 71 3.17 5.99 8.79
C HIS A 71 3.06 7.42 9.28
N HIS A 72 4.21 8.00 9.62
CA HIS A 72 4.32 9.39 10.03
C HIS A 72 5.09 10.18 8.97
N VAL A 73 4.63 11.38 8.68
CA VAL A 73 5.31 12.34 7.79
C VAL A 73 5.75 13.51 8.65
N ASP A 74 7.06 13.80 8.65
CA ASP A 74 7.67 14.84 9.49
C ASP A 74 7.30 14.74 10.98
N GLY A 75 7.14 13.51 11.48
CA GLY A 75 6.77 13.22 12.86
C GLY A 75 5.27 13.30 13.16
N GLY A 76 4.44 13.69 12.20
CA GLY A 76 2.97 13.74 12.34
C GLY A 76 2.28 12.50 11.78
N SER A 77 1.24 12.03 12.48
CA SER A 77 0.29 11.02 11.97
C SER A 77 -0.90 11.73 11.32
N MET A 78 -1.48 11.07 10.32
CA MET A 78 -2.66 11.50 9.60
C MET A 78 -3.91 10.80 10.16
N PRO A 79 -5.11 11.36 9.93
CA PRO A 79 -6.35 10.77 10.41
C PRO A 79 -6.65 9.35 9.90
N MET A 80 -6.18 9.00 8.69
CA MET A 80 -6.42 7.69 8.06
C MET A 80 -5.32 7.35 7.06
N GLU A 81 -5.10 6.05 6.88
CA GLU A 81 -4.17 5.47 5.91
C GLU A 81 -4.86 4.34 5.12
N LEU A 82 -4.65 4.27 3.81
CA LEU A 82 -5.11 3.17 2.95
C LEU A 82 -3.90 2.40 2.45
N HIS A 83 -3.96 1.08 2.59
CA HIS A 83 -3.02 0.16 1.98
C HIS A 83 -3.66 -0.45 0.74
N ALA A 84 -3.02 -0.27 -0.41
CA ALA A 84 -3.31 -1.01 -1.63
C ALA A 84 -2.30 -2.14 -1.82
N VAL A 85 -2.73 -3.37 -1.57
CA VAL A 85 -1.86 -4.55 -1.53
C VAL A 85 -1.79 -5.19 -2.90
N HIS A 86 -0.56 -5.44 -3.35
CA HIS A 86 -0.26 -6.12 -4.59
C HIS A 86 0.71 -7.28 -4.34
N TYR A 87 0.60 -8.35 -5.10
CA TYR A 87 1.49 -9.51 -4.99
C TYR A 87 2.28 -9.73 -6.28
N LYS A 88 3.52 -10.18 -6.16
CA LYS A 88 4.39 -10.47 -7.30
C LYS A 88 3.80 -11.61 -8.12
N SER A 89 3.58 -11.38 -9.41
CA SER A 89 2.93 -12.35 -10.30
C SER A 89 3.68 -13.68 -10.40
N ASP A 90 5.00 -13.67 -10.20
CA ASP A 90 5.89 -14.83 -10.27
C ASP A 90 5.46 -15.98 -9.32
N TYR A 91 4.78 -15.65 -8.22
CA TYR A 91 4.32 -16.63 -7.24
C TYR A 91 2.90 -17.14 -7.51
N GLY A 92 2.23 -16.63 -8.55
CA GLY A 92 0.90 -17.04 -9.01
C GLY A 92 -0.26 -16.61 -8.11
N THR A 93 -0.08 -16.62 -6.78
CA THR A 93 -1.12 -16.25 -5.81
C THR A 93 -0.54 -15.38 -4.69
N GLN A 94 -1.38 -14.52 -4.12
CA GLN A 94 -1.01 -13.75 -2.93
C GLN A 94 -0.56 -14.65 -1.77
N ILE A 95 -1.21 -15.81 -1.57
CA ILE A 95 -0.88 -16.74 -0.47
C ILE A 95 0.55 -17.27 -0.64
N ALA A 96 0.95 -17.63 -1.86
CA ALA A 96 2.30 -18.06 -2.15
C ALA A 96 3.30 -16.91 -2.01
N ALA A 97 2.93 -15.72 -2.50
CA ALA A 97 3.76 -14.54 -2.47
C ALA A 97 4.05 -14.03 -1.05
N LEU A 98 3.07 -14.12 -0.13
CA LEU A 98 3.24 -13.74 1.28
C LEU A 98 4.33 -14.54 2.02
N ARG A 99 4.74 -15.69 1.47
CA ARG A 99 5.83 -16.52 2.03
C ARG A 99 7.21 -16.09 1.53
N GLN A 100 7.28 -15.06 0.69
CA GLN A 100 8.48 -14.60 0.02
C GLN A 100 8.77 -13.16 0.43
N HIS A 101 10.04 -12.84 0.64
CA HIS A 101 10.47 -11.53 1.12
C HIS A 101 10.12 -10.39 0.14
N ASP A 102 10.16 -10.63 -1.16
CA ASP A 102 9.84 -9.68 -2.23
C ASP A 102 8.44 -9.90 -2.83
N GLY A 103 7.62 -10.76 -2.21
CA GLY A 103 6.37 -11.23 -2.80
C GLY A 103 5.22 -10.24 -2.70
N VAL A 104 5.28 -9.23 -1.84
CA VAL A 104 4.21 -8.24 -1.68
C VAL A 104 4.77 -6.83 -1.78
N THR A 105 4.02 -5.96 -2.45
CA THR A 105 4.24 -4.52 -2.42
C THR A 105 2.95 -3.82 -2.03
N ILE A 106 3.06 -2.71 -1.30
CA ILE A 106 1.90 -1.96 -0.82
C ILE A 106 2.04 -0.53 -1.35
N LEU A 107 0.94 0.07 -1.80
CA LEU A 107 0.88 1.51 -1.98
C LEU A 107 0.16 2.09 -0.78
N VAL A 108 0.74 3.12 -0.17
CA VAL A 108 0.23 3.73 1.05
C VAL A 108 -0.30 5.13 0.74
N TYR A 109 -1.59 5.35 0.98
CA TYR A 109 -2.22 6.66 0.82
C TYR A 109 -2.57 7.22 2.19
N LEU A 110 -2.08 8.42 2.46
CA LEU A 110 -2.41 9.15 3.68
C LEU A 110 -3.53 10.14 3.39
N PHE A 111 -4.57 10.15 4.23
CA PHE A 111 -5.74 11.00 4.06
C PHE A 111 -5.74 12.11 5.10
N GLN A 112 -5.76 13.35 4.61
CA GLN A 112 -6.14 14.51 5.41
C GLN A 112 -7.62 14.81 5.12
N ILE A 113 -8.50 14.19 5.90
CA ILE A 113 -9.96 14.27 5.74
C ILE A 113 -10.61 14.96 6.94
N TYR A 114 -11.77 15.56 6.72
CA TYR A 114 -12.53 16.24 7.77
C TYR A 114 -13.09 15.26 8.79
N PHE A 115 -13.18 15.70 10.05
CA PHE A 115 -13.64 14.93 11.21
C PHE A 115 -14.89 14.06 10.95
N ARG A 116 -15.91 14.61 10.27
CA ARG A 116 -17.18 13.90 10.03
C ARG A 116 -17.00 12.62 9.20
N ASN A 117 -16.05 12.61 8.26
CA ASN A 117 -15.85 11.47 7.37
C ASN A 117 -15.22 10.27 8.09
N ILE A 118 -14.36 10.53 9.08
CA ILE A 118 -13.71 9.48 9.89
C ILE A 118 -14.58 8.99 11.04
N ALA A 119 -15.45 9.86 11.57
CA ALA A 119 -16.35 9.47 12.66
C ALA A 119 -17.15 8.20 12.31
N GLU A 120 -17.58 8.05 11.05
CA GLU A 120 -18.29 6.85 10.57
C GLU A 120 -17.44 5.58 10.59
N PHE A 121 -16.12 5.66 10.38
CA PHE A 121 -15.25 4.50 10.50
C PHE A 121 -15.11 4.04 11.96
N ARG A 122 -15.18 4.99 12.90
CA ARG A 122 -15.14 4.71 14.35
C ARG A 122 -16.44 4.13 14.89
N THR A 123 -17.53 4.12 14.10
CA THR A 123 -18.80 3.45 14.47
C THR A 123 -18.88 2.01 13.96
N LEU A 124 -17.99 1.59 13.06
CA LEU A 124 -17.90 0.22 12.60
C LEU A 124 -17.58 -0.71 13.78
N CYS A 125 -18.30 -1.82 13.88
CA CYS A 125 -18.12 -2.75 14.97
C CYS A 125 -17.25 -3.95 14.60
N ASP A 126 -16.56 -4.49 15.60
CA ASP A 126 -15.93 -5.81 15.54
C ASP A 126 -16.95 -6.95 15.63
N GLU A 127 -16.45 -8.19 15.71
CA GLU A 127 -17.27 -9.41 15.86
C GLU A 127 -18.08 -9.46 17.17
N HIS A 128 -17.68 -8.68 18.19
CA HIS A 128 -18.37 -8.54 19.46
C HIS A 128 -19.34 -7.35 19.50
N LYS A 129 -19.58 -6.69 18.36
CA LYS A 129 -20.40 -5.48 18.23
C LYS A 129 -19.80 -4.26 18.94
N MET A 130 -18.52 -4.27 19.26
CA MET A 130 -17.83 -3.15 19.88
C MET A 130 -17.23 -2.22 18.81
N PRO A 131 -17.33 -0.88 18.96
CA PRO A 131 -16.76 0.04 17.98
C PRO A 131 -15.25 -0.12 17.80
N ILE A 132 -14.79 -0.18 16.55
CA ILE A 132 -13.38 -0.23 16.16
C ILE A 132 -12.84 1.20 16.22
N LEU A 133 -12.35 1.60 17.39
CA LEU A 133 -11.81 2.94 17.59
C LEU A 133 -10.42 3.13 16.96
N THR A 134 -9.68 2.04 16.77
CA THR A 134 -8.34 2.03 16.15
C THR A 134 -8.05 0.64 15.60
N ASN A 135 -7.32 0.56 14.50
CA ASN A 135 -6.91 -0.70 13.89
C ASN A 135 -5.52 -0.64 13.21
N ARG A 136 -4.68 0.25 13.71
CA ARG A 136 -3.26 0.31 13.32
C ARG A 136 -2.51 -0.93 13.80
N GLN A 137 -1.62 -1.43 12.97
CA GLN A 137 -0.69 -2.48 13.31
C GLN A 137 0.54 -1.91 14.04
N PRO A 138 1.16 -2.70 14.95
CA PRO A 138 2.45 -2.35 15.50
C PRO A 138 3.52 -2.22 14.42
N LEU A 139 4.49 -1.33 14.63
CA LEU A 139 5.66 -1.23 13.75
C LEU A 139 6.40 -2.57 13.70
N GLN A 140 6.55 -3.12 12.49
CA GLN A 140 7.38 -4.30 12.28
C GLN A 140 8.86 -3.98 12.49
N ASP A 141 9.61 -4.97 12.98
CA ASP A 141 11.07 -4.89 13.09
C ASP A 141 11.70 -4.59 11.73
N ARG A 142 12.79 -3.81 11.72
CA ARG A 142 13.39 -3.27 10.50
C ARG A 142 13.72 -4.34 9.47
N ASP A 143 14.19 -5.49 9.92
CA ASP A 143 14.63 -6.59 9.06
C ASP A 143 13.45 -7.38 8.45
N ASN A 144 12.22 -7.12 8.90
CA ASN A 144 11.00 -7.77 8.43
C ASN A 144 10.11 -6.84 7.57
N ARG A 145 10.56 -5.61 7.28
CA ARG A 145 9.74 -4.63 6.53
C ARG A 145 9.82 -4.89 5.03
N ASN A 146 8.75 -5.47 4.47
CA ASN A 146 8.60 -5.65 3.02
C ASN A 146 7.70 -4.55 2.39
N VAL A 147 7.60 -3.39 3.04
CA VAL A 147 6.63 -2.35 2.67
C VAL A 147 7.29 -1.32 1.75
N PHE A 148 6.76 -1.24 0.54
CA PHE A 148 7.02 -0.14 -0.39
C PHE A 148 6.12 1.04 -0.01
N HIS A 149 6.60 2.30 -0.04
CA HIS A 149 5.72 3.46 0.15
C HIS A 149 5.69 4.28 -1.14
N VAL A 150 4.49 4.50 -1.68
CA VAL A 150 4.26 5.47 -2.74
C VAL A 150 3.50 6.64 -2.17
N CYS A 151 4.17 7.79 -2.08
CA CYS A 151 3.49 9.02 -1.73
C CYS A 151 2.54 9.42 -2.88
N PRO A 152 1.29 9.85 -2.63
CA PRO A 152 0.25 10.07 -3.64
C PRO A 152 0.54 11.14 -4.70
N SER A 153 1.68 11.84 -4.64
CA SER A 153 2.01 12.90 -5.61
C SER A 153 2.40 12.38 -7.00
N GLY A 154 2.56 11.06 -7.18
CA GLY A 154 2.90 10.42 -8.47
C GLY A 154 4.27 10.78 -9.05
N SER A 155 5.00 11.72 -8.43
CA SER A 155 6.27 12.27 -8.92
C SER A 155 7.44 11.99 -7.99
N ARG A 156 7.18 11.64 -6.71
CA ARG A 156 8.19 11.24 -5.72
C ARG A 156 7.61 10.16 -4.81
N TYR A 157 8.37 9.10 -4.56
CA TYR A 157 8.03 8.04 -3.62
C TYR A 157 9.23 7.70 -2.74
N ALA A 158 8.98 7.17 -1.54
CA ALA A 158 10.01 6.77 -0.60
C ALA A 158 9.97 5.25 -0.47
N THR A 159 11.01 4.57 -0.93
CA THR A 159 11.06 3.11 -0.82
C THR A 159 11.94 2.69 0.35
N LEU A 160 11.49 1.70 1.11
CA LEU A 160 12.32 0.96 2.07
C LEU A 160 12.91 -0.32 1.46
N LEU A 161 12.60 -0.61 0.18
CA LEU A 161 13.17 -1.77 -0.49
C LEU A 161 14.70 -1.63 -0.59
N PRO A 162 15.45 -2.72 -0.43
CA PRO A 162 16.87 -2.74 -0.76
C PRO A 162 17.03 -2.53 -2.27
N ILE A 163 17.20 -1.28 -2.70
CA ILE A 163 17.66 -0.99 -4.06
C ILE A 163 19.11 -1.48 -4.14
N SER A 164 19.42 -2.30 -5.15
CA SER A 164 20.81 -2.72 -5.41
C SER A 164 21.69 -1.47 -5.53
N ARG A 165 22.83 -1.48 -4.83
CA ARG A 165 23.77 -0.36 -4.82
C ARG A 165 24.73 -0.39 -6.01
N ASP A 166 24.63 -1.40 -6.86
CA ASP A 166 25.51 -1.55 -8.00
C ASP A 166 25.14 -0.55 -9.10
N SER A 167 26.14 0.23 -9.53
CA SER A 167 26.02 1.26 -10.57
C SER A 167 25.70 0.71 -11.97
N ASP A 168 25.72 -0.62 -12.13
CA ASP A 168 25.40 -1.32 -13.37
C ASP A 168 23.93 -1.78 -13.44
N ASP A 169 23.13 -1.49 -12.41
CA ASP A 169 21.72 -1.84 -12.41
C ASP A 169 20.97 -0.96 -13.41
N LYS A 170 20.54 -1.55 -14.52
CA LYS A 170 19.92 -0.91 -15.71
C LYS A 170 18.70 -0.01 -15.42
N TYR A 171 18.22 -0.02 -14.19
CA TYR A 171 17.07 0.74 -13.71
C TYR A 171 17.47 2.07 -13.03
N ILE A 172 18.76 2.28 -12.73
CA ILE A 172 19.30 3.46 -12.06
C ILE A 172 19.96 4.38 -13.10
N ARG A 173 19.47 5.62 -13.23
CA ARG A 173 20.19 6.68 -13.96
C ARG A 173 20.90 7.60 -12.97
N ASP A 174 22.23 7.53 -12.92
CA ASP A 174 23.04 8.45 -12.11
C ASP A 174 22.94 9.88 -12.64
N ILE A 175 22.74 10.85 -11.73
CA ILE A 175 22.54 12.29 -12.05
C ILE A 175 23.88 13.05 -12.04
N ASN A 176 25.01 12.35 -11.88
CA ASN A 176 26.34 12.96 -11.76
C ASN A 176 27.25 12.68 -12.98
N LYS A 177 26.67 12.57 -14.18
CA LYS A 177 27.40 12.60 -15.45
C LYS A 177 26.77 13.62 -16.39
#